data_AF-A0AB39I1R6-F1
#
_entry.id   AF-A0AB39I1R6-F1
#
_cell.length_a   1.000
_cell.length_b   1.000
_cell.length_c   1.000
_cell.angle_alpha   90.00
_cell.angle_beta   90.00
_cell.angle_gamma   90.00
#
_symmetry.space_group_name_H-M   'P 1'
#
loop_
_entity.id
_entity.type
_entity.pdbx_description
1 polymer ?
#
loop_
_entity_poly.entity_id
_entity_poly.type
_entity_poly.pdbx_seq_one_letter_code
_entity_poly.pdbx_strand_id
1 'polypeptide(L)' 'MSKRSDIPDDYYDGRECRQNGGGKLANPFSAISIKGAWWLAGFNDMDMELTHETQTNGPAAPPAPGTSSLAA' A
#
# COMPACT_ATOMS: atom_id res chain seq x y z
N MET A 1 9.34 21.61 -24.22
CA MET A 1 9.54 20.24 -23.70
C MET A 1 8.60 20.05 -22.54
N SER A 2 7.53 19.28 -22.70
CA SER A 2 6.64 18.94 -21.60
C SER A 2 7.44 18.12 -20.59
N LYS A 3 7.47 18.56 -19.33
CA LYS A 3 7.97 17.72 -18.23
C LYS A 3 7.14 16.45 -18.27
N ARG A 4 7.77 15.33 -18.65
CA ARG A 4 7.22 14.02 -18.35
C ARG A 4 7.25 13.94 -16.84
N SER A 5 6.12 14.10 -16.19
CA SER A 5 5.92 13.36 -14.95
C SER A 5 6.07 11.91 -15.38
N ASP A 6 7.19 11.27 -15.02
CA ASP A 6 7.47 9.88 -15.44
C ASP A 6 6.41 8.90 -14.91
N ILE A 7 5.59 9.36 -13.97
CA ILE A 7 4.48 8.67 -13.36
C ILE A 7 3.15 9.23 -13.93
N PRO A 8 2.34 8.40 -14.60
CA PRO A 8 1.03 8.80 -15.13
C PRO A 8 -0.01 9.10 -14.04
N ASP A 9 -1.02 9.90 -14.37
CA ASP A 9 -2.13 10.25 -13.46
C ASP A 9 -2.84 9.02 -12.90
N ASP A 10 -2.98 7.96 -13.70
CA ASP A 10 -3.61 6.69 -13.30
C ASP A 10 -2.98 6.11 -12.01
N TYR A 11 -1.67 6.33 -11.78
CA TYR A 11 -0.99 5.93 -10.53
C TYR A 11 -1.54 6.67 -9.31
N TYR A 12 -1.73 7.98 -9.43
CA TYR A 12 -2.23 8.81 -8.34
C TYR A 12 -3.70 8.51 -8.04
N ASP A 13 -4.50 8.21 -9.07
CA ASP A 13 -5.89 7.76 -8.90
C ASP A 13 -5.96 6.46 -8.07
N GLY A 14 -5.02 5.53 -8.29
CA GLY A 14 -4.91 4.30 -7.52
C GLY A 14 -4.57 4.54 -6.04
N ARG A 15 -3.64 5.46 -5.78
CA ARG A 15 -3.30 5.89 -4.41
C ARG A 15 -4.50 6.51 -3.70
N GLU A 16 -5.16 7.47 -4.34
CA GLU A 16 -6.34 8.14 -3.78
C GLU A 16 -7.47 7.14 -3.49
N CYS A 17 -7.73 6.20 -4.41
CA CYS A 17 -8.72 5.16 -4.18
C CYS A 17 -8.42 4.36 -2.91
N ARG A 18 -7.17 3.93 -2.69
CA ARG A 18 -6.82 3.16 -1.50
C ARG A 18 -6.91 4.01 -0.22
N GLN A 19 -6.43 5.25 -0.29
CA GLN A 19 -6.47 6.21 0.82
C GLN A 19 -7.91 6.45 1.32
N ASN A 20 -8.88 6.47 0.39
CA ASN A 20 -10.30 6.60 0.70
C ASN A 20 -10.97 5.28 1.14
N GLY A 21 -10.20 4.21 1.37
CA GLY A 21 -10.72 2.91 1.80
C GLY A 21 -11.28 2.04 0.67
N GLY A 22 -11.07 2.43 -0.60
CA GLY A 22 -11.47 1.65 -1.76
C GLY A 22 -10.68 0.34 -1.90
N GLY A 23 -11.24 -0.59 -2.69
CA GLY A 23 -10.65 -1.90 -2.98
C GLY A 23 -10.10 -2.00 -4.41
N LYS A 24 -9.31 -3.04 -4.69
CA LYS A 24 -8.70 -3.27 -6.02
C LYS A 24 -9.71 -3.40 -7.16
N LEU A 25 -10.94 -3.81 -6.86
CA LEU A 25 -12.04 -3.92 -7.84
C LEU A 25 -12.57 -2.55 -8.31
N ALA A 26 -12.17 -1.46 -7.66
CA ALA A 26 -12.49 -0.10 -8.10
C ALA A 26 -11.64 0.37 -9.28
N ASN A 27 -10.64 -0.41 -9.72
CA ASN A 27 -9.85 -0.12 -10.91
C ASN A 27 -10.78 -0.02 -12.13
N PRO A 28 -10.87 1.15 -12.79
CA PRO A 28 -11.76 1.32 -13.95
C PRO A 28 -11.18 0.68 -15.22
N PHE A 29 -9.91 0.26 -15.19
CA PHE A 29 -9.22 -0.33 -16.32
C PHE A 29 -9.12 -1.85 -16.19
N SER A 30 -8.92 -2.52 -17.32
CA SER A 30 -8.51 -3.91 -17.29
C SER A 30 -7.14 -4.06 -16.63
N ALA A 31 -6.98 -5.06 -15.76
CA ALA A 31 -5.73 -5.31 -15.03
C ALA A 31 -4.52 -5.58 -15.96
N ILE A 32 -4.76 -6.02 -17.20
CA ILE A 32 -3.71 -6.28 -18.20
C ILE A 32 -3.35 -5.04 -19.04
N SER A 33 -4.03 -3.91 -18.84
CA SER A 33 -3.74 -2.67 -19.56
C SER A 33 -2.64 -1.86 -18.87
N ILE A 34 -1.88 -1.07 -19.64
CA ILE A 34 -0.83 -0.19 -19.09
C ILE A 34 -1.40 0.77 -18.02
N LYS A 35 -2.58 1.35 -18.28
CA LYS A 35 -3.28 2.21 -17.31
C LYS A 35 -3.66 1.46 -16.04
N GLY A 36 -4.23 0.27 -16.21
CA GLY A 36 -4.58 -0.60 -15.09
C GLY A 36 -3.37 -1.02 -14.25
N ALA A 37 -2.22 -1.25 -14.89
CA ALA A 37 -0.98 -1.55 -14.20
C ALA A 37 -0.46 -0.36 -13.36
N TRP A 38 -0.49 0.86 -13.91
CA TRP A 38 -0.12 2.07 -13.17
C TRP A 38 -1.06 2.34 -11.99
N TRP A 39 -2.37 2.20 -12.19
CA TRP A 39 -3.36 2.32 -11.13
C TRP A 39 -3.12 1.30 -10.01
N LEU A 40 -2.87 0.03 -10.35
CA LEU A 40 -2.59 -1.01 -9.36
C LEU A 40 -1.27 -0.77 -8.63
N ALA A 41 -0.24 -0.23 -9.30
CA ALA A 41 1.01 0.13 -8.65
C ALA A 41 0.77 1.17 -7.54
N GLY A 42 0.06 2.26 -7.86
CA GLY A 42 -0.28 3.29 -6.89
C GLY A 42 -1.14 2.78 -5.74
N PHE A 43 -2.16 1.98 -6.04
CA PHE A 43 -3.00 1.34 -5.02
C PHE A 43 -2.17 0.50 -4.05
N ASN A 44 -1.28 -0.36 -4.55
CA ASN A 44 -0.48 -1.27 -3.73
C ASN A 44 0.56 -0.50 -2.88
N ASP A 45 1.19 0.53 -3.42
CA ASP A 45 2.12 1.38 -2.66
C ASP A 45 1.41 2.03 -1.47
N MET A 46 0.23 2.62 -1.70
CA MET A 46 -0.58 3.23 -0.64
C MET A 46 -1.06 2.19 0.40
N ASP A 47 -1.41 0.98 -0.04
CA ASP A 47 -1.81 -0.10 0.86
C ASP A 47 -0.67 -0.50 1.82
N MET A 48 0.56 -0.58 1.30
CA MET A 48 1.76 -0.82 2.11
C MET A 48 2.02 0.33 3.08
N GLU A 49 1.93 1.58 2.63
CA GLU A 49 2.12 2.76 3.49
C GLU A 49 1.13 2.78 4.66
N LEU A 50 -0.16 2.59 4.40
CA LEU A 50 -1.20 2.54 5.45
C LEU A 50 -1.01 1.35 6.41
N THR A 51 -0.56 0.20 5.89
CA THR A 51 -0.26 -0.97 6.71
C THR A 51 0.92 -0.70 7.65
N HIS A 52 1.97 -0.03 7.15
CA HIS A 52 3.12 0.38 7.96
C HIS A 52 2.74 1.40 9.05
N GLU A 53 1.89 2.37 8.73
CA GLU A 53 1.37 3.33 9.73
C GLU A 53 0.56 2.63 10.83
N THR A 54 -0.24 1.64 10.45
CA THR A 54 -1.03 0.85 11.41
C THR A 54 -0.12 0.02 12.33
N GLN A 55 0.98 -0.53 11.82
CA GLN A 55 1.92 -1.33 12.60
C GLN A 55 2.82 -0.48 13.51
N THR A 56 3.19 0.72 13.09
CA THR A 56 4.06 1.63 13.86
C THR A 56 3.30 2.45 14.89
N ASN A 57 2.05 2.83 14.60
CA ASN A 57 1.20 3.63 15.50
C ASN A 57 0.14 2.80 16.24
N GLY A 58 0.01 1.50 15.93
CA GLY A 58 -0.84 0.58 16.68
C GLY A 58 -0.36 0.39 18.12
N PRO A 59 -1.22 -0.13 19.02
CA PRO A 59 -0.79 -0.44 20.38
C PRO A 59 0.43 -1.36 20.31
N ALA A 60 1.50 -0.98 21.02
CA ALA A 60 2.74 -1.74 21.07
C ALA A 60 2.41 -3.22 21.26
N ALA A 61 2.92 -4.07 20.36
CA ALA A 61 2.76 -5.51 20.46
C ALA A 61 3.13 -5.93 21.90
N PRO A 62 2.30 -6.75 22.57
CA PRO A 62 2.61 -7.18 23.92
C PRO A 62 4.00 -7.82 23.93
N PRO A 63 4.81 -7.59 24.99
CA PRO A 63 6.15 -8.14 25.05
C PRO A 63 6.10 -9.64 24.79
N ALA A 64 6.93 -10.11 23.86
CA ALA A 64 7.04 -11.53 23.55
C ALA A 64 7.27 -12.30 24.87
N PRO A 65 6.56 -13.43 25.11
CA PRO A 65 6.79 -14.24 26.30
C PRO A 65 8.28 -14.56 26.37
N GLY A 66 8.93 -14.06 27.42
CA GLY A 66 10.38 -14.22 27.59
C GLY A 66 10.75 -15.69 27.48
N THR A 67 11.72 -15.99 26.65
CA THR A 67 12.40 -17.29 26.65
C THR A 67 13.09 -17.42 28.00
N SER A 68 12.42 -18.00 28.99
CA SER A 68 13.07 -18.44 30.21
C SER A 68 14.15 -19.43 29.80
N SER A 69 15.41 -18.99 29.88
CA SER A 69 16.58 -19.84 29.77
C SER A 69 16.40 -21.04 30.67
N LEU A 70 16.33 -22.23 30.07
CA LEU A 70 16.49 -23.49 30.76
C LEU A 70 17.97 -23.58 31.15
N ALA A 71 18.31 -23.09 32.34
CA ALA A 71 19.59 -23.38 32.96
C ALA A 71 19.56 -24.85 33.40
N ALA A 72 20.43 -25.65 32.79
CA ALA A 72 20.78 -27.01 33.19
C ALA A 72 21.83 -26.98 34.31
#